data_AF-A0A847GRS1-F1
#
_entry.id   AF-A0A847GRS1-F1
#
_cell.length_a   1.000
_cell.length_b   1.000
_cell.length_c   1.000
_cell.angle_alpha   90.00
_cell.angle_beta   90.00
_cell.angle_gamma   90.00
#
_symmetry.space_group_name_H-M   'P 1'
#
loop_
_entity.id
_entity.type
_entity.pdbx_description
1 polymer ?
#
loop_
_entity_poly.entity_id
_entity_poly.type
_entity_poly.pdbx_seq_one_letter_code
_entity_poly.pdbx_strand_id
1 'polypeptide(L)'
;MNRDREMWRMLVLIAAMIGGWAGCSWAASDAPPARVAAHDVQALRTLVGQAVTVSGRVSGTGVSGSSGHQFLNFDNREFSVICFADDLDRFTAGQPAELYKGRDIEITGVLERYRDKLQIRLREPSQIKLAGAPPDQAAPSGSGRVPAAASEIELKKVGPNTWLSPAGLRYQGRDPDGRTRIEHVLRHARDIPDREGSHGVFDGGPEAVFGVIDEAWRNVERKRIRPTIEGDRSLYTVPMSRRVGYLGGRAGASRGHPPLTRIFLVIETETKNVITAFPR
;
A
#
# COMPACT_ATOMS: atom_id res chain seq x y z
N MET A 1 -58.70 27.63 29.78
CA MET A 1 -60.11 27.20 29.73
C MET A 1 -60.75 27.81 28.50
N ASN A 2 -61.04 26.98 27.48
CA ASN A 2 -62.06 27.14 26.42
C ASN A 2 -62.05 28.41 25.55
N ARG A 3 -62.21 28.41 24.22
CA ARG A 3 -62.68 27.46 23.17
C ARG A 3 -62.03 27.96 21.86
N ASP A 4 -61.49 27.12 20.97
CA ASP A 4 -62.17 26.22 20.03
C ASP A 4 -63.10 26.89 19.00
N ARG A 5 -62.71 26.70 17.73
CA ARG A 5 -63.52 26.62 16.49
C ARG A 5 -63.83 27.93 15.75
N GLU A 6 -63.43 27.97 14.47
CA GLU A 6 -64.33 27.84 13.31
C GLU A 6 -63.51 27.84 12.00
N MET A 7 -63.81 26.88 11.13
CA MET A 7 -63.26 26.73 9.79
C MET A 7 -64.01 27.60 8.78
N TRP A 8 -63.42 27.71 7.58
CA TRP A 8 -64.06 27.89 6.27
C TRP A 8 -64.08 29.32 5.68
N ARG A 9 -63.21 29.55 4.68
CA ARG A 9 -63.59 30.05 3.35
C ARG A 9 -62.41 30.01 2.37
N MET A 10 -62.56 29.15 1.36
CA MET A 10 -61.87 29.24 0.07
C MET A 10 -62.04 30.64 -0.52
N LEU A 11 -60.94 31.25 -0.95
CA LEU A 11 -60.94 32.13 -2.11
C LEU A 11 -59.55 32.10 -2.75
N VAL A 12 -59.53 31.50 -3.94
CA VAL A 12 -58.41 31.52 -4.88
C VAL A 12 -58.30 32.93 -5.43
N LEU A 13 -57.15 33.58 -5.21
CA LEU A 13 -56.72 34.74 -5.98
C LEU A 13 -55.33 34.44 -6.53
N ILE A 14 -55.31 34.15 -7.83
CA ILE A 14 -54.11 34.14 -8.66
C ILE A 14 -53.72 35.60 -8.89
N ALA A 15 -52.57 36.00 -8.35
CA ALA A 15 -51.85 37.19 -8.78
C ALA A 15 -50.36 36.86 -8.78
N ALA A 16 -49.80 36.74 -9.99
CA ALA A 16 -48.38 36.59 -10.23
C ALA A 16 -47.66 37.88 -9.81
N MET A 17 -46.72 37.75 -8.88
CA MET A 17 -45.63 38.71 -8.69
C MET A 17 -44.31 37.94 -8.68
N ILE A 18 -43.53 38.26 -9.68
CA ILE A 18 -42.21 37.76 -10.04
C ILE A 18 -41.19 38.35 -9.07
N GLY A 19 -40.20 37.56 -8.68
CA GLY A 19 -38.90 38.06 -8.25
C GLY A 19 -38.49 37.66 -6.84
N GLY A 20 -37.49 36.79 -6.74
CA GLY A 20 -36.79 36.53 -5.48
C GLY A 20 -36.47 35.08 -5.16
N TRP A 21 -36.32 34.20 -6.15
CA TRP A 21 -35.52 32.99 -5.97
C TRP A 21 -34.05 33.40 -5.97
N ALA A 22 -33.48 33.62 -4.79
CA ALA A 22 -32.04 33.57 -4.54
C ALA A 22 -31.91 32.76 -3.25
N GLY A 23 -31.91 31.44 -3.34
CA GLY A 23 -30.76 30.72 -3.84
C GLY A 23 -30.02 30.24 -2.61
N CYS A 24 -30.45 29.11 -2.05
CA CYS A 24 -29.54 28.27 -1.29
C CYS A 24 -28.44 27.88 -2.27
N SER A 25 -27.42 28.74 -2.39
CA SER A 25 -26.16 28.33 -2.94
C SER A 25 -25.66 27.27 -1.98
N TRP A 26 -25.86 25.99 -2.34
CA TRP A 26 -24.81 25.04 -2.04
C TRP A 26 -23.56 25.70 -2.63
N ALA A 27 -22.66 26.18 -1.79
CA ALA A 27 -21.29 26.23 -2.24
C ALA A 27 -20.96 24.74 -2.44
N ALA A 28 -20.93 24.29 -3.69
CA ALA A 28 -20.21 23.06 -4.00
C ALA A 28 -18.81 23.33 -3.44
N SER A 29 -18.46 22.65 -2.34
CA SER A 29 -17.16 22.85 -1.73
C SER A 29 -16.11 22.65 -2.81
N ASP A 30 -15.47 23.74 -3.22
CA ASP A 30 -14.39 23.78 -4.22
C ASP A 30 -13.09 23.18 -3.66
N ALA A 31 -13.22 22.39 -2.60
CA ALA A 31 -12.15 21.63 -2.00
C ALA A 31 -11.82 20.47 -2.96
N PRO A 32 -10.55 20.32 -3.37
CA PRO A 32 -10.17 19.20 -4.21
C PRO A 32 -10.54 17.88 -3.53
N PRO A 33 -11.01 16.87 -4.29
CA PRO A 33 -11.43 15.60 -3.75
C PRO A 33 -10.33 14.98 -2.88
N ALA A 34 -10.74 14.35 -1.78
CA ALA A 34 -9.82 13.74 -0.84
C ALA A 34 -8.92 12.72 -1.57
N ARG A 35 -7.60 12.85 -1.41
CA ARG A 35 -6.60 11.96 -2.00
C ARG A 35 -6.25 10.84 -1.05
N VAL A 36 -6.44 9.60 -1.47
CA VAL A 36 -6.21 8.40 -0.65
C VAL A 36 -5.50 7.33 -1.47
N ALA A 37 -4.56 6.62 -0.86
CA ALA A 37 -3.91 5.51 -1.55
C ALA A 37 -4.83 4.29 -1.64
N ALA A 38 -4.80 3.58 -2.76
CA ALA A 38 -5.63 2.39 -3.01
C ALA A 38 -5.46 1.32 -1.91
N HIS A 39 -4.28 1.22 -1.28
CA HIS A 39 -3.98 0.26 -0.22
C HIS A 39 -4.54 0.65 1.16
N ASP A 40 -4.92 1.91 1.37
CA ASP A 40 -5.53 2.38 2.63
C ASP A 40 -7.04 2.12 2.63
N VAL A 41 -7.39 0.85 2.78
CA VAL A 41 -8.78 0.38 2.76
C VAL A 41 -9.59 0.98 3.91
N GLN A 42 -8.96 1.26 5.06
CA GLN A 42 -9.66 1.85 6.20
C GLN A 42 -10.10 3.29 5.88
N ALA A 43 -9.20 4.12 5.36
CA ALA A 43 -9.56 5.47 4.92
C ALA A 43 -10.62 5.43 3.82
N LEU A 44 -10.46 4.57 2.80
CA LEU A 44 -11.44 4.45 1.71
C LEU A 44 -12.84 4.04 2.23
N ARG A 45 -12.93 3.14 3.21
CA ARG A 45 -14.22 2.74 3.79
C ARG A 45 -14.97 3.90 4.45
N THR A 46 -14.27 4.93 4.93
CA THR A 46 -14.89 6.13 5.52
C THR A 46 -15.41 7.13 4.47
N LEU A 47 -14.99 7.00 3.22
CA LEU A 47 -15.28 7.96 2.14
C LEU A 47 -16.28 7.42 1.09
N VAL A 48 -16.96 6.30 1.38
CA VAL A 48 -17.98 5.74 0.48
C VAL A 48 -19.11 6.75 0.25
N GLY A 49 -19.48 6.94 -1.01
CA GLY A 49 -20.47 7.92 -1.47
C GLY A 49 -19.88 9.29 -1.79
N GLN A 50 -18.58 9.53 -1.55
CA GLN A 50 -17.91 10.79 -1.83
C GLN A 50 -17.05 10.73 -3.11
N ALA A 51 -16.85 11.89 -3.74
CA ALA A 51 -15.85 12.04 -4.78
C ALA A 51 -14.45 12.03 -4.16
N VAL A 52 -13.61 11.08 -4.56
CA VAL A 52 -12.26 10.89 -4.05
C VAL A 52 -11.28 10.70 -5.20
N THR A 53 -10.02 11.03 -4.97
CA THR A 53 -8.92 10.67 -5.85
C THR A 53 -8.16 9.51 -5.22
N VAL A 54 -8.21 8.34 -5.84
CA VAL A 54 -7.50 7.15 -5.40
C VAL A 54 -6.23 6.97 -6.22
N SER A 55 -5.08 6.92 -5.56
CA SER A 55 -3.79 6.67 -6.21
C SER A 55 -3.32 5.24 -5.95
N GLY A 56 -2.79 4.57 -6.96
CA GLY A 56 -2.19 3.26 -6.78
C GLY A 56 -1.81 2.58 -8.09
N ARG A 57 -1.02 1.51 -7.96
CA ARG A 57 -0.66 0.68 -9.10
C ARG A 57 -1.73 -0.34 -9.42
N VAL A 58 -2.11 -0.43 -10.70
CA VAL A 58 -2.94 -1.52 -11.20
C VAL A 58 -2.09 -2.79 -11.26
N SER A 59 -2.35 -3.74 -10.37
CA SER A 59 -1.59 -4.99 -10.29
C SER A 59 -2.14 -6.12 -11.15
N GLY A 60 -3.41 -5.99 -11.57
CA GLY A 60 -4.01 -6.92 -12.51
C GLY A 60 -5.17 -6.27 -13.25
N THR A 61 -5.43 -6.72 -14.46
CA THR A 61 -6.59 -6.30 -15.25
C THR A 61 -7.42 -7.51 -15.65
N GLY A 62 -8.72 -7.30 -15.86
CA GLY A 62 -9.63 -8.35 -16.26
C GLY A 62 -10.66 -7.83 -17.25
N VAL A 63 -11.11 -8.70 -18.16
CA VAL A 63 -12.19 -8.42 -19.09
C VAL A 63 -13.30 -9.44 -18.85
N SER A 64 -14.53 -8.96 -18.68
CA SER A 64 -15.70 -9.82 -18.57
C SER A 64 -16.05 -10.43 -19.93
N GLY A 65 -15.98 -11.75 -20.04
CA GLY A 65 -16.29 -12.46 -21.30
C GLY A 65 -17.77 -12.37 -21.72
N SER A 66 -18.68 -12.07 -20.80
CA SER A 66 -20.12 -11.97 -21.07
C SER A 66 -20.60 -10.54 -21.32
N SER A 67 -19.94 -9.53 -20.76
CA SER A 67 -20.40 -8.14 -20.80
C SER A 67 -19.36 -7.13 -21.29
N GLY A 68 -18.15 -7.57 -21.63
CA GLY A 68 -17.07 -6.72 -22.14
C GLY A 68 -16.50 -5.72 -21.13
N HIS A 69 -16.98 -5.71 -19.88
CA HIS A 69 -16.52 -4.78 -18.85
C HIS A 69 -15.05 -5.02 -18.51
N GLN A 70 -14.34 -3.93 -18.25
CA GLN A 70 -12.93 -3.96 -17.93
C GLN A 70 -12.70 -3.59 -16.47
N PHE A 71 -11.82 -4.33 -15.82
CA PHE A 71 -11.49 -4.15 -14.42
C PHE A 71 -10.01 -3.81 -14.28
N LEU A 72 -9.70 -2.81 -13.47
CA LEU A 72 -8.36 -2.54 -12.97
C LEU A 72 -8.33 -2.90 -11.49
N ASN A 73 -7.51 -3.88 -11.13
CA ASN A 73 -7.38 -4.40 -9.78
C ASN A 73 -6.09 -3.92 -9.14
N PHE A 74 -6.13 -3.71 -7.84
CA PHE A 74 -4.99 -3.30 -7.02
C PHE A 74 -4.58 -4.44 -6.09
N ASP A 75 -3.37 -4.38 -5.55
CA ASP A 75 -2.75 -5.48 -4.79
C ASP A 75 -3.57 -5.96 -3.59
N ASN A 76 -4.37 -5.10 -2.97
CA ASN A 76 -5.22 -5.48 -1.85
C ASN A 76 -6.49 -6.26 -2.25
N ARG A 77 -6.90 -6.25 -3.53
CA ARG A 77 -8.14 -6.85 -4.07
C ARG A 77 -9.47 -6.39 -3.42
N GLU A 78 -9.39 -5.44 -2.50
CA GLU A 78 -10.51 -4.83 -1.77
C GLU A 78 -11.07 -3.61 -2.51
N PHE A 79 -10.22 -2.98 -3.34
CA PHE A 79 -10.58 -1.87 -4.21
C PHE A 79 -10.35 -2.23 -5.69
N SER A 80 -11.29 -1.87 -6.56
CA SER A 80 -11.20 -2.09 -8.01
C SER A 80 -11.79 -0.92 -8.79
N VAL A 81 -11.23 -0.63 -9.96
CA VAL A 81 -11.85 0.28 -10.93
C VAL A 81 -12.57 -0.55 -11.98
N ILE A 82 -13.78 -0.15 -12.32
CA ILE A 82 -14.57 -0.78 -13.37
C ILE A 82 -14.88 0.22 -14.48
N CYS A 83 -14.62 -0.17 -15.73
CA CYS A 83 -15.06 0.53 -16.93
C CYS A 83 -16.09 -0.36 -17.65
N PHE A 84 -17.32 0.15 -17.83
CA PHE A 84 -18.37 -0.59 -18.53
C PHE A 84 -18.19 -0.52 -20.04
N ALA A 85 -18.75 -1.49 -20.77
CA ALA A 85 -18.60 -1.60 -22.21
C ALA A 85 -19.06 -0.32 -22.95
N ASP A 86 -20.18 0.25 -22.52
CA ASP A 86 -20.75 1.49 -23.10
C ASP A 86 -19.83 2.72 -22.96
N ASP A 87 -18.89 2.69 -22.00
CA ASP A 87 -17.95 3.78 -21.75
C ASP A 87 -16.62 3.56 -22.51
N LEU A 88 -16.36 2.38 -23.09
CA LEU A 88 -15.08 2.02 -23.74
C LEU A 88 -14.78 2.84 -24.99
N ASP A 89 -15.80 3.20 -25.78
CA ASP A 89 -15.63 3.97 -27.01
C ASP A 89 -15.04 5.37 -26.76
N ARG A 90 -15.11 5.84 -25.51
CA ARG A 90 -14.51 7.11 -25.07
C ARG A 90 -13.00 7.01 -24.86
N PHE A 91 -12.44 5.80 -24.81
CA PHE A 91 -11.02 5.52 -24.63
C PHE A 91 -10.33 5.23 -25.98
N THR A 92 -10.21 6.27 -26.81
CA THR A 92 -9.66 6.17 -28.18
C THR A 92 -8.18 5.82 -28.25
N ALA A 93 -7.43 6.03 -27.16
CA ALA A 93 -5.99 5.70 -27.07
C ALA A 93 -5.72 4.19 -26.87
N GLY A 94 -6.76 3.39 -26.62
CA GLY A 94 -6.66 1.97 -26.33
C GLY A 94 -7.56 1.55 -25.17
N GLN A 95 -7.69 0.24 -24.96
CA GLN A 95 -8.54 -0.29 -23.91
C GLN A 95 -7.96 -0.03 -22.51
N PRO A 96 -8.76 0.43 -21.53
CA PRO A 96 -8.29 0.69 -20.16
C PRO A 96 -7.53 -0.47 -19.51
N ALA A 97 -7.99 -1.71 -19.70
CA ALA A 97 -7.35 -2.92 -19.17
C ALA A 97 -5.95 -3.18 -19.72
N GLU A 98 -5.60 -2.62 -20.88
CA GLU A 98 -4.25 -2.73 -21.45
C GLU A 98 -3.42 -1.47 -21.13
N LEU A 99 -4.02 -0.29 -21.29
CA LEU A 99 -3.33 1.00 -21.09
C LEU A 99 -2.81 1.19 -19.67
N TYR A 100 -3.57 0.75 -18.67
CA TYR A 100 -3.26 1.00 -17.26
C TYR A 100 -2.69 -0.22 -16.56
N LYS A 101 -2.58 -1.38 -17.23
CA LYS A 101 -2.02 -2.60 -16.63
C LYS A 101 -0.59 -2.38 -16.16
N GLY A 102 -0.35 -2.64 -14.89
CA GLY A 102 0.97 -2.47 -14.31
C GLY A 102 1.45 -1.02 -14.25
N ARG A 103 0.56 -0.04 -14.42
CA ARG A 103 0.87 1.40 -14.30
C ARG A 103 0.39 1.95 -12.98
N ASP A 104 1.09 2.96 -12.48
CA ASP A 104 0.63 3.80 -11.39
C ASP A 104 -0.38 4.81 -11.94
N ILE A 105 -1.56 4.84 -11.34
CA ILE A 105 -2.66 5.69 -11.77
C ILE A 105 -3.19 6.51 -10.60
N GLU A 106 -3.63 7.71 -10.89
CA GLU A 106 -4.55 8.45 -10.04
C GLU A 106 -5.91 8.41 -10.72
N ILE A 107 -6.92 7.89 -10.02
CA ILE A 107 -8.29 7.89 -10.51
C ILE A 107 -9.18 8.73 -9.61
N THR A 108 -9.94 9.64 -10.20
CA THR A 108 -10.92 10.48 -9.50
C THR A 108 -12.33 10.06 -9.87
N GLY A 109 -13.15 9.81 -8.85
CA GLY A 109 -14.54 9.46 -9.05
C GLY A 109 -15.27 9.25 -7.73
N VAL A 110 -16.56 8.93 -7.83
CA VAL A 110 -17.35 8.58 -6.65
C VAL A 110 -16.96 7.18 -6.19
N LEU A 111 -16.55 7.06 -4.93
CA LEU A 111 -16.26 5.78 -4.33
C LEU A 111 -17.56 5.07 -3.95
N GLU A 112 -17.83 3.96 -4.61
CA GLU A 112 -19.03 3.16 -4.40
C GLU A 112 -18.68 1.85 -3.70
N ARG A 113 -19.68 1.26 -3.02
CA ARG A 113 -19.61 -0.11 -2.56
C ARG A 113 -20.47 -0.97 -3.47
N TYR A 114 -19.88 -1.99 -4.08
CA TYR A 114 -20.61 -3.00 -4.84
C TYR A 114 -20.38 -4.37 -4.23
N ARG A 115 -21.46 -4.99 -3.75
CA ARG A 115 -21.41 -6.13 -2.84
C ARG A 115 -20.57 -5.76 -1.60
N ASP A 116 -19.42 -6.39 -1.42
CA ASP A 116 -18.50 -6.14 -0.29
C ASP A 116 -17.22 -5.40 -0.69
N LYS A 117 -17.07 -5.06 -1.98
CA LYS A 117 -15.86 -4.43 -2.52
C LYS A 117 -16.06 -2.94 -2.76
N LEU A 118 -14.97 -2.19 -2.60
CA LEU A 118 -14.92 -0.78 -2.95
C LEU A 118 -14.63 -0.66 -4.44
N GLN A 119 -15.32 0.26 -5.11
CA GLN A 119 -15.10 0.51 -6.52
C GLN A 119 -15.21 1.97 -6.91
N ILE A 120 -14.54 2.34 -8.00
CA ILE A 120 -14.82 3.56 -8.74
C ILE A 120 -15.18 3.18 -10.17
N ARG A 121 -16.26 3.77 -10.68
CA ARG A 121 -16.63 3.65 -12.09
C ARG A 121 -15.82 4.63 -12.92
N LEU A 122 -15.07 4.09 -13.88
CA LEU A 122 -14.32 4.83 -14.88
C LEU A 122 -15.19 5.04 -16.13
N ARG A 123 -15.67 6.26 -16.33
CA ARG A 123 -16.58 6.65 -17.44
C ARG A 123 -15.88 7.43 -18.55
N GLU A 124 -14.80 8.14 -18.23
CA GLU A 124 -14.09 8.97 -19.20
C GLU A 124 -12.57 9.01 -18.91
N PRO A 125 -11.73 9.26 -19.94
CA PRO A 125 -10.28 9.27 -19.77
C PRO A 125 -9.77 10.34 -18.78
N SER A 126 -10.45 11.49 -18.65
CA SER A 126 -10.09 12.57 -17.72
C SER A 126 -10.10 12.15 -16.25
N GLN A 127 -10.90 11.14 -15.89
CA GLN A 127 -10.97 10.62 -14.53
C GLN A 127 -9.69 9.89 -14.12
N ILE A 128 -8.93 9.37 -15.07
CA ILE A 128 -7.77 8.53 -14.81
C ILE A 128 -6.53 9.13 -15.44
N LYS A 129 -5.52 9.35 -14.60
CA LYS A 129 -4.24 9.90 -15.04
C LYS A 129 -3.20 8.86 -14.75
N LEU A 130 -2.30 8.62 -15.70
CA LEU A 130 -1.04 7.98 -15.35
C LEU A 130 -0.38 8.90 -14.33
N ALA A 131 -0.13 8.39 -13.14
CA ALA A 131 0.69 9.09 -12.18
C ALA A 131 2.09 9.11 -12.79
N GLY A 132 2.47 10.23 -13.42
CA GLY A 132 3.88 10.59 -13.47
C GLY A 132 4.37 10.55 -12.03
N ALA A 133 5.52 9.91 -11.79
CA ALA A 133 6.09 9.75 -10.46
C ALA A 133 5.81 11.00 -9.63
N PRO A 134 5.24 10.87 -8.42
CA PRO A 134 4.77 12.03 -7.67
C PRO A 134 5.88 13.09 -7.64
N PRO A 135 5.59 14.37 -7.92
CA PRO A 135 6.54 15.45 -7.73
C PRO A 135 6.65 15.71 -6.21
N ASP A 136 7.17 14.71 -5.51
CA ASP A 136 7.79 14.81 -4.20
C ASP A 136 8.62 13.52 -3.98
N GLN A 137 9.70 13.43 -4.74
CA GLN A 137 10.97 12.81 -4.36
C GLN A 137 11.96 13.05 -5.50
N ALA A 138 12.26 14.33 -5.74
CA ALA A 138 13.60 14.68 -6.16
C ALA A 138 14.55 14.02 -5.16
N ALA A 139 15.47 13.22 -5.68
CA ALA A 139 16.55 12.64 -4.90
C ALA A 139 17.17 13.70 -3.98
N PRO A 140 17.32 13.45 -2.67
CA PRO A 140 18.56 13.79 -2.04
C PRO A 140 19.53 12.68 -2.45
N SER A 141 20.26 12.91 -3.53
CA SER A 141 21.69 12.63 -3.47
C SER A 141 22.24 13.53 -2.38
N GLY A 142 22.13 13.04 -1.16
CA GLY A 142 22.44 13.78 0.04
C GLY A 142 22.63 12.73 1.12
N SER A 143 23.83 12.70 1.67
CA SER A 143 24.17 12.08 2.93
C SER A 143 23.16 12.54 4.00
N GLY A 144 22.03 11.83 4.07
CA GLY A 144 20.95 12.05 4.99
C GLY A 144 21.01 10.90 5.97
N ARG A 145 21.77 11.09 7.03
CA ARG A 145 21.82 10.21 8.20
C ARG A 145 20.38 9.82 8.55
N VAL A 146 20.07 8.53 8.41
CA VAL A 146 18.85 7.94 8.97
C VAL A 146 18.77 8.38 10.43
N PRO A 147 17.62 8.86 10.95
CA PRO A 147 17.50 9.15 12.36
C PRO A 147 17.92 7.92 13.17
N ALA A 148 18.81 8.13 14.13
CA ALA A 148 19.37 7.11 15.01
C ALA A 148 18.25 6.36 15.77
N ALA A 149 17.78 5.25 15.22
CA ALA A 149 16.85 4.34 15.90
C ALA A 149 17.17 2.85 15.67
N ALA A 150 17.91 2.51 14.61
CA ALA A 150 18.65 1.25 14.51
C ALA A 150 20.13 1.60 14.51
N SER A 151 20.73 1.66 15.70
CA SER A 151 22.17 1.79 15.87
C SER A 151 22.90 0.69 15.09
N GLU A 152 24.02 1.03 14.46
CA GLU A 152 25.02 0.05 14.02
C GLU A 152 25.34 -0.82 15.23
N ILE A 153 25.04 -2.11 15.14
CA ILE A 153 25.34 -3.07 16.20
C ILE A 153 26.44 -3.99 15.74
N GLU A 154 27.35 -4.30 16.66
CA GLU A 154 28.37 -5.31 16.42
C GLU A 154 27.87 -6.68 16.89
N LEU A 155 27.99 -7.68 16.03
CA LEU A 155 27.70 -9.05 16.40
C LEU A 155 28.88 -9.66 17.14
N LYS A 156 28.63 -10.24 18.32
CA LYS A 156 29.67 -10.97 19.06
C LYS A 156 29.92 -12.32 18.41
N LYS A 157 31.13 -12.55 17.90
CA LYS A 157 31.56 -13.88 17.45
C LYS A 157 31.70 -14.79 18.68
N VAL A 158 30.97 -15.90 18.70
CA VAL A 158 30.95 -16.87 19.82
C VAL A 158 31.39 -18.28 19.40
N GLY A 159 31.76 -18.45 18.12
CA GLY A 159 32.31 -19.70 17.58
C GLY A 159 32.83 -19.51 16.15
N PRO A 160 33.37 -20.57 15.51
CA PRO A 160 33.98 -20.48 14.18
C PRO A 160 33.03 -19.91 13.11
N ASN A 161 31.77 -20.36 13.12
CA ASN A 161 30.69 -19.91 12.24
C ASN A 161 29.44 -19.56 13.07
N THR A 162 29.64 -18.86 14.18
CA THR A 162 28.54 -18.53 15.10
C THR A 162 28.72 -17.15 15.69
N TRP A 163 27.66 -16.35 15.58
CA TRP A 163 27.59 -14.99 16.10
C TRP A 163 26.31 -14.78 16.89
N LEU A 164 26.36 -13.85 17.84
CA LEU A 164 25.27 -13.49 18.72
C LEU A 164 25.02 -11.99 18.64
N SER A 165 23.77 -11.57 18.42
CA SER A 165 23.37 -10.17 18.50
C SER A 165 23.04 -9.75 19.94
N PRO A 166 23.03 -8.44 20.23
CA PRO A 166 22.55 -7.89 21.51
C PRO A 166 21.13 -8.32 21.88
N ALA A 167 20.21 -8.50 20.92
CA ALA A 167 18.87 -9.02 21.19
C ALA A 167 18.82 -10.55 21.46
N GLY A 168 19.98 -11.22 21.45
CA GLY A 168 20.12 -12.64 21.70
C GLY A 168 19.81 -13.52 20.49
N LEU A 169 19.75 -12.96 19.29
CA LEU A 169 19.65 -13.75 18.06
C LEU A 169 20.99 -14.38 17.75
N ARG A 170 20.96 -15.66 17.37
CA ARG A 170 22.13 -16.42 16.97
C ARG A 170 22.15 -16.54 15.44
N TYR A 171 23.33 -16.40 14.86
CA TYR A 171 23.57 -16.63 13.43
C TYR A 171 24.54 -17.80 13.31
N GLN A 172 24.01 -19.02 13.20
CA GLN A 172 24.81 -20.24 13.16
C GLN A 172 24.58 -21.06 11.89
N GLY A 173 25.66 -21.67 11.42
CA GLY A 173 25.60 -22.62 10.30
C GLY A 173 25.70 -21.93 8.95
N ARG A 174 25.27 -22.65 7.92
CA ARG A 174 25.39 -22.24 6.52
C ARG A 174 24.06 -22.37 5.78
N ASP A 175 23.88 -21.57 4.74
CA ASP A 175 22.81 -21.72 3.78
C ASP A 175 23.12 -22.85 2.77
N PRO A 176 22.17 -23.22 1.88
CA PRO A 176 22.39 -24.28 0.89
C PRO A 176 23.54 -24.02 -0.09
N ASP A 177 23.92 -22.76 -0.30
CA ASP A 177 25.05 -22.37 -1.14
C ASP A 177 26.39 -22.37 -0.38
N GLY A 178 26.38 -22.81 0.89
CA GLY A 178 27.57 -22.88 1.74
C GLY A 178 27.98 -21.54 2.37
N ARG A 179 27.19 -20.47 2.24
CA ARG A 179 27.48 -19.18 2.90
C ARG A 179 27.08 -19.24 4.36
N THR A 180 27.81 -18.55 5.24
CA THR A 180 27.39 -18.38 6.63
C THR A 180 26.05 -17.65 6.71
N ARG A 181 25.31 -17.81 7.82
CA ARG A 181 24.04 -17.09 8.03
C ARG A 181 24.19 -15.57 7.96
N ILE A 182 25.31 -15.02 8.45
CA ILE A 182 25.64 -13.60 8.32
C ILE A 182 25.75 -13.21 6.85
N GLU A 183 26.55 -13.93 6.07
CA GLU A 183 26.75 -13.63 4.65
C GLU A 183 25.43 -13.71 3.87
N HIS A 184 24.59 -14.72 4.16
CA HIS A 184 23.26 -14.83 3.56
C HIS A 184 22.40 -13.60 3.85
N VAL A 185 22.28 -13.20 5.12
CA VAL A 185 21.48 -12.04 5.53
C VAL A 185 22.04 -10.74 4.92
N LEU A 186 23.36 -10.57 4.88
CA LEU A 186 24.00 -9.40 4.29
C LEU A 186 23.81 -9.29 2.77
N ARG A 187 23.44 -10.37 2.07
CA ARG A 187 23.03 -10.26 0.66
C ARG A 187 21.77 -9.42 0.48
N HIS A 188 20.93 -9.33 1.50
CA HIS A 188 19.77 -8.44 1.51
C HIS A 188 20.13 -6.99 1.84
N ALA A 189 21.40 -6.64 2.02
CA ALA A 189 21.84 -5.26 2.22
C ALA A 189 22.09 -4.50 0.91
N ARG A 190 22.06 -5.20 -0.23
CA ARG A 190 22.37 -4.65 -1.55
C ARG A 190 21.38 -5.19 -2.56
N ASP A 191 20.98 -4.34 -3.50
CA ASP A 191 20.12 -4.80 -4.58
C ASP A 191 20.88 -5.72 -5.54
N ILE A 192 20.14 -6.63 -6.16
CA ILE A 192 20.58 -7.47 -7.27
C ILE A 192 19.62 -7.14 -8.43
N PRO A 193 19.89 -6.09 -9.21
CA PRO A 193 18.90 -5.51 -10.14
C PRO A 193 18.34 -6.51 -11.16
N ASP A 194 19.16 -7.44 -11.62
CA ASP A 194 18.76 -8.44 -12.62
C ASP A 194 18.09 -9.68 -12.01
N ARG A 195 17.91 -9.73 -10.68
CA ARG A 195 17.26 -10.85 -10.01
C ARG A 195 15.80 -10.95 -10.43
N GLU A 196 15.41 -12.16 -10.83
CA GLU A 196 14.02 -12.51 -11.06
C GLU A 196 13.25 -12.59 -9.74
N GLY A 197 12.03 -12.06 -9.74
CA GLY A 197 11.15 -12.03 -8.57
C GLY A 197 11.46 -10.91 -7.57
N SER A 198 10.78 -10.97 -6.42
CA SER A 198 10.91 -9.98 -5.35
C SER A 198 12.22 -10.16 -4.58
N HIS A 199 12.91 -9.05 -4.31
CA HIS A 199 14.11 -9.03 -3.49
C HIS A 199 14.00 -7.93 -2.43
N GLY A 200 13.79 -8.28 -1.16
CA GLY A 200 13.82 -7.29 -0.09
C GLY A 200 15.24 -6.80 0.16
N VAL A 201 15.46 -5.49 0.06
CA VAL A 201 16.76 -4.85 0.29
C VAL A 201 16.66 -3.90 1.49
N PHE A 202 17.52 -4.06 2.49
CA PHE A 202 17.60 -3.19 3.65
C PHE A 202 18.07 -1.79 3.27
N ASP A 203 17.47 -0.77 3.89
CA ASP A 203 18.02 0.58 3.87
C ASP A 203 19.26 0.65 4.80
N GLY A 204 20.17 1.60 4.53
CA GLY A 204 21.35 1.83 5.37
C GLY A 204 22.54 0.90 5.11
N GLY A 205 22.41 -0.03 4.17
CA GLY A 205 23.51 -0.93 3.78
C GLY A 205 23.88 -1.95 4.87
N PRO A 206 25.00 -2.67 4.70
CA PRO A 206 25.39 -3.80 5.56
C PRO A 206 25.47 -3.48 7.05
N GLU A 207 25.87 -2.25 7.40
CA GLU A 207 26.13 -1.81 8.77
C GLU A 207 24.84 -1.68 9.61
N ALA A 208 23.71 -1.40 8.95
CA ALA A 208 22.42 -1.21 9.61
C ALA A 208 21.61 -2.51 9.80
N VAL A 209 21.89 -3.55 9.00
CA VAL A 209 21.03 -4.75 8.85
C VAL A 209 20.71 -5.41 10.19
N PHE A 210 21.73 -5.71 10.99
CA PHE A 210 21.54 -6.44 12.23
C PHE A 210 20.80 -5.62 13.27
N GLY A 211 20.99 -4.29 13.30
CA GLY A 211 20.27 -3.40 14.22
C GLY A 211 18.77 -3.39 13.93
N VAL A 212 18.40 -3.41 12.66
CA VAL A 212 17.00 -3.53 12.20
C VAL A 212 16.40 -4.89 12.59
N ILE A 213 17.16 -5.97 12.45
CA ILE A 213 16.71 -7.31 12.82
C ILE A 213 16.52 -7.43 14.35
N ASP A 214 17.43 -6.85 15.15
CA ASP A 214 17.30 -6.80 16.60
C ASP A 214 16.09 -5.97 17.06
N GLU A 215 15.79 -4.87 16.37
CA GLU A 215 14.53 -4.13 16.56
C GLU A 215 13.32 -5.01 16.23
N ALA A 216 13.35 -5.77 15.13
CA ALA A 216 12.29 -6.68 14.75
C ALA A 216 12.08 -7.78 15.82
N TRP A 217 13.15 -8.37 16.34
CA TRP A 217 13.05 -9.38 17.39
C TRP A 217 12.46 -8.83 18.68
N ARG A 218 12.91 -7.64 19.11
CA ARG A 218 12.30 -6.95 20.26
C ARG A 218 10.82 -6.66 20.04
N ASN A 219 10.39 -6.40 18.80
CA ASN A 219 8.97 -6.25 18.46
C ASN A 219 8.23 -7.58 18.57
N VAL A 220 8.83 -8.71 18.17
CA VAL A 220 8.26 -10.05 18.38
C VAL A 220 8.01 -10.32 19.86
N GLU A 221 9.02 -10.11 20.70
CA GLU A 221 8.92 -10.35 22.14
C GLU A 221 7.90 -9.40 22.80
N ARG A 222 8.03 -8.09 22.56
CA ARG A 222 7.18 -7.07 23.18
C ARG A 222 5.71 -7.17 22.76
N LYS A 223 5.45 -7.42 21.47
CA LYS A 223 4.09 -7.49 20.92
C LYS A 223 3.54 -8.91 20.89
N ARG A 224 4.31 -9.91 21.36
CA ARG A 224 3.95 -11.34 21.36
C ARG A 224 3.51 -11.84 19.98
N ILE A 225 4.22 -11.40 18.94
CA ILE A 225 3.92 -11.80 17.56
C ILE A 225 4.10 -13.31 17.44
N ARG A 226 3.11 -14.01 16.89
CA ARG A 226 3.19 -15.46 16.66
C ARG A 226 3.73 -15.74 15.26
N PRO A 227 4.64 -16.71 15.10
CA PRO A 227 5.09 -17.14 13.79
C PRO A 227 4.06 -18.04 13.12
N THR A 228 4.16 -18.15 11.80
CA THR A 228 3.68 -19.34 11.08
C THR A 228 4.75 -20.43 11.23
N ILE A 229 4.36 -21.64 11.59
CA ILE A 229 5.28 -22.78 11.71
C ILE A 229 5.25 -23.60 10.42
N GLU A 230 6.42 -23.84 9.84
CA GLU A 230 6.62 -24.68 8.65
C GLU A 230 7.75 -25.68 8.94
N GLY A 231 7.40 -26.89 9.35
CA GLY A 231 8.37 -27.92 9.74
C GLY A 231 9.27 -27.44 10.88
N ASP A 232 10.57 -27.40 10.65
CA ASP A 232 11.59 -26.93 11.59
C ASP A 232 11.78 -25.40 11.60
N ARG A 233 10.89 -24.65 10.92
CA ARG A 233 11.01 -23.18 10.76
C ARG A 233 9.85 -22.42 11.39
N SER A 234 10.19 -21.32 12.04
CA SER A 234 9.26 -20.30 12.53
C SER A 234 9.40 -19.04 11.69
N LEU A 235 8.34 -18.67 10.98
CA LEU A 235 8.29 -17.56 10.03
C LEU A 235 7.55 -16.39 10.66
N TYR A 236 8.26 -15.30 10.92
CA TYR A 236 7.71 -14.05 11.44
C TYR A 236 7.57 -13.02 10.32
N THR A 237 6.45 -12.31 10.31
CA THR A 237 6.30 -11.07 9.53
C THR A 237 6.09 -9.90 10.48
N VAL A 238 7.19 -9.23 10.81
CA VAL A 238 7.25 -8.23 11.89
C VAL A 238 7.00 -6.81 11.35
N PRO A 239 5.97 -6.09 11.81
CA PRO A 239 5.77 -4.69 11.44
C PRO A 239 6.77 -3.77 12.16
N MET A 240 7.43 -2.87 11.40
CA MET A 240 8.49 -2.00 11.90
C MET A 240 8.05 -0.55 12.15
N SER A 241 6.83 -0.18 11.77
CA SER A 241 6.25 1.18 11.95
C SER A 241 7.04 2.30 11.25
N ARG A 242 8.06 1.95 10.47
CA ARG A 242 8.87 2.83 9.64
C ARG A 242 9.34 2.06 8.41
N ARG A 243 9.83 2.77 7.42
CA ARG A 243 10.57 2.18 6.29
C ARG A 243 11.85 1.51 6.82
N VAL A 244 12.10 0.29 6.36
CA VAL A 244 13.27 -0.53 6.73
C VAL A 244 14.03 -1.05 5.51
N GLY A 245 13.50 -0.79 4.32
CA GLY A 245 14.07 -1.25 3.07
C GLY A 245 13.20 -0.88 1.88
N TYR A 246 13.52 -1.48 0.76
CA TYR A 246 12.81 -1.34 -0.50
C TYR A 246 12.78 -2.65 -1.28
N LEU A 247 11.83 -2.76 -2.19
CA LEU A 247 11.79 -3.88 -3.14
C LEU A 247 12.83 -3.64 -4.22
N GLY A 248 13.81 -4.54 -4.30
CA GLY A 248 14.83 -4.63 -5.32
C GLY A 248 14.52 -5.68 -6.41
N GLY A 249 15.53 -5.98 -7.22
CA GLY A 249 15.45 -6.87 -8.37
C GLY A 249 14.67 -6.26 -9.54
N ARG A 250 14.39 -7.08 -10.56
CA ARG A 250 13.62 -6.62 -11.73
C ARG A 250 12.22 -6.14 -11.33
N ALA A 251 11.62 -6.83 -10.35
CA ALA A 251 10.33 -6.44 -9.78
C ALA A 251 10.42 -5.07 -9.09
N GLY A 252 11.47 -4.83 -8.30
CA GLY A 252 11.75 -3.53 -7.68
C GLY A 252 11.96 -2.43 -8.71
N ALA A 253 12.85 -2.64 -9.67
CA ALA A 253 13.17 -1.68 -10.72
C ALA A 253 11.93 -1.28 -11.54
N SER A 254 11.12 -2.26 -11.95
CA SER A 254 9.85 -2.00 -12.66
C SER A 254 8.79 -1.27 -11.80
N ARG A 255 9.00 -1.22 -10.47
CA ARG A 255 8.13 -0.60 -9.47
C ARG A 255 8.69 0.67 -8.84
N GLY A 256 9.84 1.16 -9.33
CA GLY A 256 10.49 2.33 -8.74
C GLY A 256 10.94 2.09 -7.30
N HIS A 257 11.31 0.85 -6.96
CA HIS A 257 11.82 0.45 -5.66
C HIS A 257 10.91 0.84 -4.48
N PRO A 258 9.66 0.31 -4.41
CA PRO A 258 8.71 0.69 -3.39
C PRO A 258 9.23 0.40 -1.97
N PRO A 259 8.91 1.24 -0.99
CA PRO A 259 9.38 1.08 0.38
C PRO A 259 8.74 -0.15 1.04
N LEU A 260 9.52 -0.82 1.89
CA LEU A 260 9.11 -1.98 2.68
C LEU A 260 9.16 -1.61 4.16
N THR A 261 8.12 -1.98 4.91
CA THR A 261 7.91 -1.56 6.31
C THR A 261 7.80 -2.74 7.28
N ARG A 262 8.05 -3.96 6.79
CA ARG A 262 8.02 -5.18 7.58
C ARG A 262 9.33 -5.94 7.40
N ILE A 263 9.71 -6.69 8.42
CA ILE A 263 10.79 -7.68 8.33
C ILE A 263 10.18 -9.06 8.24
N PHE A 264 10.54 -9.81 7.21
CA PHE A 264 10.41 -11.25 7.22
C PHE A 264 11.60 -11.82 7.97
N LEU A 265 11.35 -12.57 9.04
CA LEU A 265 12.38 -13.20 9.85
C LEU A 265 12.07 -14.69 9.95
N VAL A 266 13.02 -15.53 9.56
CA VAL A 266 12.90 -16.98 9.67
C VAL A 266 13.93 -17.46 10.67
N ILE A 267 13.47 -18.19 11.69
CA ILE A 267 14.33 -18.84 12.68
C ILE A 267 14.05 -20.33 12.73
N GLU A 268 15.00 -21.12 13.22
CA GLU A 268 14.74 -22.51 13.61
C GLU A 268 13.73 -22.53 14.76
N THR A 269 12.69 -23.35 14.63
CA THR A 269 11.57 -23.43 15.58
C THR A 269 12.06 -23.68 17.00
N GLU A 270 11.44 -22.98 17.96
CA GLU A 270 11.79 -23.03 19.40
C GLU A 270 13.20 -22.54 19.77
N THR A 271 13.95 -21.97 18.83
CA THR A 271 15.27 -21.39 19.09
C THR A 271 15.29 -19.87 18.85
N LYS A 272 16.48 -19.26 18.97
CA LYS A 272 16.77 -17.91 18.45
C LYS A 272 17.77 -17.94 17.28
N ASN A 273 17.93 -19.09 16.61
CA ASN A 273 18.87 -19.23 15.50
C ASN A 273 18.24 -18.74 14.19
N VAL A 274 18.82 -17.69 13.61
CA VAL A 274 18.33 -17.03 12.39
C VAL A 274 18.76 -17.81 11.16
N ILE A 275 17.78 -18.17 10.33
CA ILE A 275 17.99 -18.82 9.03
C ILE A 275 18.16 -17.74 7.94
N THR A 276 17.27 -16.74 7.91
CA THR A 276 17.31 -15.59 7.01
C THR A 276 16.44 -14.45 7.54
N ALA A 277 16.72 -13.22 7.11
CA ALA A 277 15.89 -12.06 7.42
C ALA A 277 16.02 -11.00 6.31
N PHE A 278 14.90 -10.40 5.90
CA PHE A 278 14.87 -9.36 4.87
C PHE A 278 13.60 -8.50 4.93
N PRO A 279 13.61 -7.27 4.36
CA PRO A 279 12.42 -6.43 4.25
C PRO A 279 11.34 -7.03 3.33
N ARG A 280 10.06 -6.87 3.67
CA ARG A 280 8.92 -7.26 2.82
C ARG A 280 7.69 -6.38 3.02
#